data_AF-A0A3M1KEI7-F1
#
_entry.id   AF-A0A3M1KEI7-F1
#
_cell.length_a   1.000
_cell.length_b   1.000
_cell.length_c   1.000
_cell.angle_alpha   90.00
_cell.angle_beta   90.00
_cell.angle_gamma   90.00
#
_symmetry.space_group_name_H-M   'P 1'
#
loop_
_entity.id
_entity.type
_entity.pdbx_description
1 polymer ?
#
loop_
_entity_poly.entity_id
_entity_poly.type
_entity_poly.pdbx_seq_one_letter_code
_entity_poly.pdbx_strand_id
1 'polypeptide(L)'
;MEGRAMSRAAAGRPRVPHGVCALLVTAFALCLFPYWATAMAAGAQAVPVPIGERRDDPLRSMGSVMVEVTWSRKLAKRQAQIDRIERIMEERWRRYRSFGTVQRGSILNRGTSMPRRDIQHAGERLIPKLENYSMANLLKAATIYNLRRSVPEFRGHIIYRIKTLKVANHPIAFLGAGHSYAVGRIRIVGADGTTILDRKVTINLNENVHATYPYKGPGLVFFDTEADRRVGPLLARFVERSLEAAWPDRRDEIIGPVFIRVAGPGEQIVSP
;
A
#
# COMPACT_ATOMS: atom_id res chain seq x y z
N MET A 1 7.96 46.97 -53.56
CA MET A 1 6.57 47.25 -53.16
C MET A 1 6.32 46.44 -51.90
N GLU A 2 6.72 46.95 -50.74
CA GLU A 2 6.01 47.95 -49.92
C GLU A 2 4.93 47.36 -49.01
N GLY A 3 5.18 47.53 -47.70
CA GLY A 3 4.14 47.74 -46.68
C GLY A 3 3.73 46.49 -45.89
N ARG A 4 3.50 46.55 -44.57
CA ARG A 4 3.65 47.60 -43.57
C ARG A 4 3.38 46.95 -42.21
N ALA A 5 4.11 47.37 -41.19
CA ALA A 5 3.96 46.95 -39.80
C ALA A 5 2.67 47.45 -39.12
N MET A 6 2.18 46.73 -38.11
CA MET A 6 1.52 47.22 -36.87
C MET A 6 1.60 46.06 -35.84
N SER A 7 2.37 46.09 -34.75
CA SER A 7 2.36 46.99 -33.58
C SER A 7 1.00 47.14 -32.92
N ARG A 8 0.79 46.45 -31.78
CA ARG A 8 -0.12 46.90 -30.71
C ARG A 8 0.39 46.48 -29.33
N ALA A 9 0.35 47.45 -28.44
CA ALA A 9 0.93 47.49 -27.13
C ALA A 9 -0.02 47.03 -26.01
N ALA A 10 0.62 46.58 -24.93
CA ALA A 10 0.35 46.78 -23.49
C ALA A 10 -1.10 46.91 -22.97
N ALA A 11 -1.42 46.06 -21.98
CA ALA A 11 -2.32 46.40 -20.89
C ALA A 11 -1.67 45.96 -19.56
N GLY A 12 -1.22 46.95 -18.78
CA GLY A 12 -0.64 46.77 -17.45
C GLY A 12 -1.71 46.37 -16.42
N ARG A 13 -1.33 45.49 -15.50
CA ARG A 13 -2.12 45.23 -14.28
C ARG A 13 -1.56 46.04 -13.11
N PRO A 14 -2.41 46.66 -12.29
CA PRO A 14 -2.00 47.54 -11.21
C PRO A 14 -1.38 46.77 -10.05
N ARG A 15 -0.32 47.35 -9.49
CA ARG A 15 0.23 47.06 -8.16
C ARG A 15 -0.74 47.56 -7.10
N VAL A 16 -1.10 46.71 -6.14
CA VAL A 16 -1.79 47.11 -4.92
C VAL A 16 -0.72 47.24 -3.81
N PRO A 17 -0.57 48.41 -3.17
CA PRO A 17 0.35 48.60 -2.07
C PRO A 17 -0.29 48.28 -0.71
N HIS A 18 0.57 47.82 0.20
CA HIS A 18 0.61 48.03 1.65
C HIS A 18 -0.70 48.30 2.41
N GLY A 19 -1.02 47.35 3.29
CA GLY A 19 -1.86 47.53 4.47
C GLY A 19 -1.19 46.90 5.69
N VAL A 20 -0.37 47.70 6.36
CA VAL A 20 0.06 47.52 7.76
C VAL A 20 -1.19 47.49 8.64
N CYS A 21 -1.35 46.51 9.54
CA CYS A 21 -2.02 46.78 10.82
C CYS A 21 -1.86 45.68 11.89
N ALA A 22 -1.54 46.17 13.09
CA ALA A 22 -1.85 45.64 14.40
C ALA A 22 -1.10 44.39 14.91
N LEU A 23 0.04 44.67 15.54
CA LEU A 23 0.36 44.20 16.88
C LEU A 23 -0.89 44.05 17.77
N LEU A 24 -1.07 42.87 18.37
CA LEU A 24 -1.76 42.75 19.65
C LEU A 24 -1.00 41.74 20.51
N VAL A 25 -0.14 42.32 21.35
CA VAL A 25 0.41 41.72 22.55
C VAL A 25 -0.74 41.55 23.54
N THR A 26 -0.96 40.34 24.03
CA THR A 26 -1.55 40.19 25.37
C THR A 26 -0.98 38.96 26.04
N ALA A 27 -0.24 39.26 27.11
CA ALA A 27 0.24 38.37 28.14
C ALA A 27 -0.93 37.82 28.99
N PHE A 28 -0.57 36.99 29.99
CA PHE A 28 -1.39 36.32 31.01
C PHE A 28 -2.02 35.00 30.55
N ALA A 29 -1.92 33.88 31.29
CA ALA A 29 -1.62 33.70 32.70
C ALA A 29 -0.88 32.38 32.97
N LEU A 30 0.17 32.49 33.79
CA LEU A 30 0.64 31.43 34.67
C LEU A 30 -0.52 30.96 35.55
N CYS A 31 -0.99 29.74 35.35
CA CYS A 31 -1.72 29.00 36.38
C CYS A 31 -0.82 27.87 36.87
N LEU A 32 -0.16 28.18 37.97
CA LEU A 32 0.39 27.24 38.93
C LEU A 32 -0.73 26.32 39.41
N PHE A 33 -0.64 25.02 39.12
CA PHE A 33 -1.33 23.98 39.88
C PHE A 33 -0.26 23.13 40.58
N PRO A 34 0.05 23.40 41.86
CA PRO A 34 0.63 22.40 42.74
C PRO A 34 -0.49 21.51 43.31
N TYR A 35 -0.14 20.35 43.84
CA TYR A 35 -1.01 19.29 44.38
C TYR A 35 -1.71 18.52 43.24
N TRP A 36 -1.55 17.21 43.07
CA TRP A 36 -1.67 16.15 44.07
C TRP A 36 -0.71 14.99 43.76
N ALA A 37 0.17 14.69 44.72
CA ALA A 37 0.72 13.36 44.87
C ALA A 37 -0.16 12.62 45.87
N THR A 38 -0.82 11.55 45.44
CA THR A 38 -1.23 10.47 46.36
C THR A 38 -1.21 9.16 45.61
N ALA A 39 -0.35 8.28 46.11
CA ALA A 39 -0.14 6.93 45.66
C ALA A 39 -1.41 6.09 45.79
N MET A 40 -1.77 5.39 44.72
CA MET A 40 -2.55 4.16 44.78
C MET A 40 -1.70 3.08 44.12
N ALA A 41 -0.86 2.47 44.95
CA ALA A 41 -0.22 1.20 44.65
C ALA A 41 -1.30 0.11 44.69
N ALA A 42 -2.06 -0.02 43.61
CA ALA A 42 -2.88 -1.21 43.38
C ALA A 42 -1.99 -2.24 42.71
N GLY A 43 -1.58 -3.25 43.48
CA GLY A 43 -0.89 -4.43 42.98
C GLY A 43 -1.80 -5.18 42.00
N ALA A 44 -1.67 -4.87 40.72
CA ALA A 44 -2.14 -5.73 39.66
C ALA A 44 -1.24 -6.95 39.62
N GLN A 45 -1.66 -8.03 40.28
CA GLN A 45 -1.12 -9.35 40.00
C GLN A 45 -1.39 -9.63 38.52
N ALA A 46 -0.33 -9.56 37.71
CA ALA A 46 -0.37 -9.99 36.33
C ALA A 46 -0.66 -11.50 36.35
N VAL A 47 -1.94 -11.86 36.19
CA VAL A 47 -2.32 -13.24 35.89
C VAL A 47 -1.56 -13.61 34.62
N PRO A 48 -0.65 -14.60 34.66
CA PRO A 48 -0.02 -15.09 33.43
C PRO A 48 -1.15 -15.64 32.58
N VAL A 49 -1.50 -14.89 31.53
CA VAL A 49 -2.38 -15.41 30.48
C VAL A 49 -1.62 -16.59 29.90
N PRO A 50 -2.12 -17.83 30.03
CA PRO A 50 -1.49 -18.95 29.35
C PRO A 50 -1.43 -18.58 27.89
N ILE A 51 -0.22 -18.53 27.35
CA ILE A 51 0.04 -18.35 25.93
C ILE A 51 -0.57 -19.59 25.29
N GLY A 52 -1.86 -19.49 24.95
CA GLY A 52 -2.60 -20.54 24.30
C GLY A 52 -1.80 -20.95 23.07
N GLU A 53 -1.60 -22.26 22.96
CA GLU A 53 -0.93 -22.91 21.85
C GLU A 53 -1.35 -22.22 20.55
N ARG A 54 -0.36 -21.57 19.92
CA ARG A 54 -0.51 -20.97 18.60
C ARG A 54 -1.03 -22.04 17.67
N ARG A 55 -2.30 -21.94 17.29
CA ARG A 55 -2.89 -22.61 16.13
C ARG A 55 -1.86 -22.61 15.00
N ASP A 56 -1.59 -23.79 14.48
CA ASP A 56 -0.67 -24.05 13.39
C ASP A 56 -0.85 -23.01 12.28
N ASP A 57 0.09 -22.07 12.22
CA ASP A 57 0.17 -21.09 11.15
C ASP A 57 0.61 -21.87 9.90
N PRO A 58 -0.21 -21.99 8.84
CA PRO A 58 0.15 -22.73 7.63
C PRO A 58 1.39 -22.15 6.92
N LEU A 59 1.93 -21.03 7.38
CA LEU A 59 3.21 -20.47 6.96
C LEU A 59 4.43 -21.07 7.68
N ARG A 60 4.24 -21.81 8.78
CA ARG A 60 5.33 -22.39 9.60
C ARG A 60 5.99 -23.61 8.97
N SER A 61 5.35 -24.27 8.00
CA SER A 61 5.91 -25.39 7.22
C SER A 61 6.90 -24.97 6.13
N MET A 62 7.24 -23.68 5.99
CA MET A 62 8.20 -23.17 5.00
C MET A 62 9.64 -23.01 5.50
N GLY A 63 9.94 -23.53 6.69
CA GLY A 63 11.24 -24.07 7.12
C GLY A 63 12.53 -23.22 7.07
N SER A 64 12.56 -22.03 6.46
CA SER A 64 13.84 -21.34 6.26
C SER A 64 13.79 -19.83 6.04
N VAL A 65 12.66 -19.28 5.57
CA VAL A 65 12.51 -17.83 5.38
C VAL A 65 11.56 -17.29 6.43
N MET A 66 12.09 -16.51 7.36
CA MET A 66 11.29 -15.73 8.30
C MET A 66 11.04 -14.35 7.71
N VAL A 67 9.79 -13.88 7.76
CA VAL A 67 9.44 -12.51 7.34
C VAL A 67 8.77 -11.79 8.51
N GLU A 68 9.45 -10.80 9.06
CA GLU A 68 8.95 -9.91 10.10
C GLU A 68 8.48 -8.59 9.49
N VAL A 69 7.32 -8.12 9.92
CA VAL A 69 6.76 -6.84 9.47
C VAL A 69 6.44 -6.01 10.69
N THR A 70 7.05 -4.83 10.78
CA THR A 70 6.78 -3.85 11.82
C THR A 70 6.32 -2.53 11.19
N TRP A 71 5.44 -1.84 11.91
CA TRP A 71 4.81 -0.61 11.47
C TRP A 71 5.26 0.55 12.36
N SER A 72 5.30 1.77 11.81
CA SER A 72 5.44 2.97 12.64
C SER A 72 4.32 3.03 13.68
N ARG A 73 4.57 3.68 14.82
CA ARG A 73 3.57 3.86 15.89
C ARG A 73 2.24 4.41 15.37
N LYS A 74 2.26 5.30 14.36
CA LYS A 74 1.05 5.88 13.76
C LYS A 74 0.25 4.84 12.97
N LEU A 75 0.92 3.99 12.18
CA LEU A 75 0.29 2.90 11.42
C LEU A 75 -0.18 1.78 12.33
N ALA A 76 0.65 1.36 13.29
CA ALA A 76 0.32 0.30 14.25
C ALA A 76 -0.98 0.59 15.02
N LYS A 77 -1.19 1.84 15.45
CA LYS A 77 -2.43 2.28 16.13
C LYS A 77 -3.70 2.10 15.29
N ARG A 78 -3.59 2.05 13.95
CA ARG A 78 -4.72 1.98 13.03
C ARG A 78 -4.75 0.67 12.24
N GLN A 79 -3.80 -0.24 12.49
CA GLN A 79 -3.61 -1.44 11.69
C GLN A 79 -4.88 -2.28 11.63
N ALA A 80 -5.52 -2.55 12.77
CA ALA A 80 -6.74 -3.35 12.82
C ALA A 80 -7.89 -2.74 11.99
N GLN A 81 -8.01 -1.41 11.96
CA GLN A 81 -9.01 -0.72 11.14
C GLN A 81 -8.69 -0.86 9.64
N ILE A 82 -7.42 -0.70 9.27
CA ILE A 82 -6.96 -0.83 7.88
C ILE A 82 -7.18 -2.26 7.40
N ASP A 83 -6.71 -3.26 8.17
CA ASP A 83 -6.86 -4.68 7.86
C ASP A 83 -8.34 -5.07 7.72
N ARG A 84 -9.22 -4.55 8.58
CA ARG A 84 -10.67 -4.77 8.47
C ARG A 84 -11.25 -4.23 7.16
N ILE A 85 -10.93 -2.98 6.79
CA ILE A 85 -11.47 -2.35 5.59
C ILE A 85 -10.93 -3.03 4.33
N GLU A 86 -9.64 -3.34 4.31
CA GLU A 86 -8.99 -4.11 3.24
C GLU A 86 -9.61 -5.50 3.06
N ARG A 87 -9.89 -6.20 4.14
CA ARG A 87 -10.58 -7.50 4.11
C ARG A 87 -12.03 -7.40 3.62
N ILE A 88 -12.77 -6.33 3.95
CA ILE A 88 -14.12 -6.09 3.42
C ILE A 88 -14.07 -5.86 1.90
N MET A 89 -13.10 -5.09 1.42
CA MET A 89 -12.91 -4.87 -0.02
C MET A 89 -12.54 -6.17 -0.74
N GLU A 90 -11.67 -6.97 -0.14
CA GLU A 90 -11.29 -8.29 -0.64
C GLU A 90 -12.47 -9.28 -0.67
N GLU A 91 -13.27 -9.33 0.40
CA GLU A 91 -14.48 -10.17 0.46
C GLU A 91 -15.45 -9.81 -0.67
N ARG A 92 -15.67 -8.52 -0.88
CA ARG A 92 -16.53 -8.00 -1.94
C ARG A 92 -16.03 -8.42 -3.32
N TRP A 93 -14.72 -8.34 -3.54
CA TRP A 93 -14.09 -8.82 -4.77
C TRP A 93 -14.32 -10.32 -4.98
N ARG A 94 -14.02 -11.15 -3.98
CA ARG A 94 -14.17 -12.61 -4.10
C ARG A 94 -15.61 -13.03 -4.38
N ARG A 95 -16.58 -12.34 -3.76
CA ARG A 95 -18.01 -12.64 -3.91
C ARG A 95 -18.61 -12.11 -5.21
N TYR A 96 -18.28 -10.88 -5.59
CA TYR A 96 -18.99 -10.17 -6.67
C TYR A 96 -18.11 -9.80 -7.86
N ARG A 97 -16.81 -10.10 -7.80
CA ARG A 97 -15.80 -9.64 -8.77
C ARG A 97 -15.89 -8.14 -9.02
N SER A 98 -16.20 -7.37 -7.98
CA SER A 98 -16.43 -5.92 -8.03
C SER A 98 -16.04 -5.24 -6.72
N PHE A 99 -15.53 -4.02 -6.81
CA PHE A 99 -15.18 -3.19 -5.64
C PHE A 99 -16.23 -2.12 -5.33
N GLY A 100 -17.21 -1.88 -6.22
CA GLY A 100 -18.22 -0.84 -6.06
C GLY A 100 -19.12 -1.07 -4.83
N THR A 101 -19.42 0.00 -4.08
CA THR A 101 -20.34 -0.04 -2.92
C THR A 101 -21.81 -0.11 -3.32
N VAL A 102 -22.18 0.31 -4.55
CA VAL A 102 -23.56 0.50 -4.96
C VAL A 102 -23.94 -0.47 -6.09
N GLN A 103 -24.81 -1.43 -5.79
CA GLN A 103 -25.41 -2.36 -6.77
C GLN A 103 -26.16 -1.64 -7.91
N ARG A 104 -26.60 -0.38 -7.75
CA ARG A 104 -27.29 0.38 -8.82
C ARG A 104 -26.41 0.78 -10.00
N GLY A 105 -25.08 0.75 -9.86
CA GLY A 105 -24.17 0.82 -11.02
C GLY A 105 -24.20 -0.45 -11.89
N SER A 106 -24.90 -1.51 -11.48
CA SER A 106 -24.95 -2.80 -12.19
C SER A 106 -25.87 -2.83 -13.41
N ILE A 107 -26.65 -1.78 -13.70
CA ILE A 107 -27.43 -1.74 -14.96
C ILE A 107 -26.52 -1.32 -16.13
N LEU A 108 -25.64 -0.32 -15.93
CA LEU A 108 -24.64 0.08 -16.92
C LEU A 108 -23.44 -0.89 -16.98
N ASN A 109 -23.10 -1.56 -15.88
CA ASN A 109 -22.07 -2.61 -15.84
C ASN A 109 -22.59 -4.03 -16.14
N ARG A 110 -23.88 -4.19 -16.46
CA ARG A 110 -24.44 -5.50 -16.84
C ARG A 110 -23.89 -5.97 -18.20
N GLY A 111 -23.52 -5.05 -19.08
CA GLY A 111 -22.87 -5.33 -20.37
C GLY A 111 -21.37 -5.64 -20.27
N THR A 112 -20.71 -5.29 -19.17
CA THR A 112 -19.31 -5.64 -18.87
C THR A 112 -19.20 -6.92 -18.04
N SER A 113 -20.24 -7.76 -18.09
CA SER A 113 -20.26 -9.14 -17.58
C SER A 113 -19.39 -10.06 -18.44
N MET A 114 -18.11 -9.71 -18.60
CA MET A 114 -17.13 -10.50 -19.35
C MET A 114 -16.01 -11.00 -18.41
N PRO A 115 -15.30 -12.09 -18.80
CA PRO A 115 -14.99 -13.23 -17.94
C PRO A 115 -13.87 -12.98 -16.92
N ARG A 116 -14.22 -12.37 -15.78
CA ARG A 116 -13.27 -12.23 -14.65
C ARG A 116 -12.98 -13.54 -13.92
N ARG A 117 -13.58 -14.67 -14.33
CA ARG A 117 -13.35 -15.99 -13.72
C ARG A 117 -11.94 -16.52 -13.98
N ASP A 118 -11.35 -16.18 -15.12
CA ASP A 118 -10.04 -16.74 -15.53
C ASP A 118 -8.85 -15.91 -15.03
N ILE A 119 -9.11 -14.72 -14.46
CA ILE A 119 -8.07 -13.92 -13.81
C ILE A 119 -8.04 -14.26 -12.33
N GLN A 120 -6.90 -14.78 -11.89
CA GLN A 120 -6.59 -14.87 -10.48
C GLN A 120 -6.09 -13.52 -9.97
N HIS A 121 -6.89 -12.85 -9.14
CA HIS A 121 -6.49 -11.60 -8.51
C HIS A 121 -5.33 -11.83 -7.54
N ALA A 122 -4.47 -10.82 -7.36
CA ALA A 122 -3.30 -10.92 -6.49
C ALA A 122 -3.64 -11.34 -5.06
N GLY A 123 -4.75 -10.83 -4.50
CA GLY A 123 -5.22 -11.18 -3.16
C GLY A 123 -5.57 -12.66 -3.04
N GLU A 124 -6.22 -13.23 -4.05
CA GLU A 124 -6.58 -14.66 -4.12
C GLU A 124 -5.35 -15.54 -4.34
N ARG A 125 -4.42 -15.10 -5.19
CA ARG A 125 -3.16 -15.80 -5.48
C ARG A 125 -2.25 -15.87 -4.26
N LEU A 126 -2.08 -14.74 -3.56
CA LEU A 126 -1.15 -14.61 -2.44
C LEU A 126 -1.73 -15.13 -1.13
N ILE A 127 -3.02 -14.88 -0.87
CA ILE A 127 -3.67 -15.19 0.40
C ILE A 127 -5.00 -15.90 0.11
N PRO A 128 -5.02 -17.22 -0.15
CA PRO A 128 -6.22 -17.94 -0.56
C PRO A 128 -7.38 -17.86 0.46
N LYS A 129 -7.05 -17.78 1.75
CA LYS A 129 -8.02 -17.71 2.85
C LYS A 129 -8.27 -16.26 3.27
N LEU A 130 -9.52 -15.79 3.18
CA LEU A 130 -9.90 -14.38 3.42
C LEU A 130 -9.62 -13.94 4.87
N GLU A 131 -9.80 -14.83 5.83
CA GLU A 131 -9.54 -14.60 7.25
C GLU A 131 -8.08 -14.21 7.53
N ASN A 132 -7.16 -14.66 6.67
CA ASN A 132 -5.74 -14.35 6.75
C ASN A 132 -5.37 -13.04 6.03
N TYR A 133 -6.33 -12.35 5.41
CA TYR A 133 -6.06 -11.12 4.67
C TYR A 133 -5.75 -9.96 5.61
N SER A 134 -4.50 -9.50 5.58
CA SER A 134 -3.99 -8.34 6.33
C SER A 134 -2.80 -7.72 5.58
N MET A 135 -2.47 -6.46 5.90
CA MET A 135 -1.29 -5.79 5.31
C MET A 135 0.00 -6.57 5.57
N ALA A 136 0.16 -7.12 6.77
CA ALA A 136 1.36 -7.88 7.12
C ALA A 136 1.45 -9.18 6.31
N ASN A 137 0.35 -9.90 6.17
CA ASN A 137 0.33 -11.14 5.38
C ASN A 137 0.47 -10.87 3.88
N LEU A 138 0.01 -9.72 3.37
CA LEU A 138 0.25 -9.32 1.99
C LEU A 138 1.75 -9.14 1.71
N LEU A 139 2.47 -8.41 2.58
CA LEU A 139 3.92 -8.28 2.49
C LEU A 139 4.60 -9.65 2.54
N LYS A 140 4.28 -10.46 3.56
CA LYS A 140 4.85 -11.82 3.70
C LYS A 140 4.62 -12.69 2.47
N ALA A 141 3.37 -12.78 2.02
CA ALA A 141 3.01 -13.62 0.89
C ALA A 141 3.66 -13.13 -0.41
N ALA A 142 3.68 -11.82 -0.68
CA ALA A 142 4.35 -11.26 -1.84
C ALA A 142 5.87 -11.49 -1.82
N THR A 143 6.50 -11.41 -0.63
CA THR A 143 7.92 -11.70 -0.46
C THR A 143 8.22 -13.17 -0.75
N ILE A 144 7.46 -14.09 -0.13
CA ILE A 144 7.65 -15.53 -0.34
C ILE A 144 7.37 -15.93 -1.79
N TYR A 145 6.34 -15.35 -2.42
CA TYR A 145 6.03 -15.56 -3.83
C TYR A 145 7.23 -15.21 -4.73
N ASN A 146 7.83 -14.05 -4.49
CA ASN A 146 9.00 -13.60 -5.24
C ASN A 146 10.23 -14.46 -4.95
N LEU A 147 10.56 -14.73 -3.69
CA LEU A 147 11.73 -15.54 -3.35
C LEU A 147 11.68 -16.94 -3.94
N ARG A 148 10.51 -17.61 -3.91
CA ARG A 148 10.36 -18.94 -4.53
C ARG A 148 10.66 -18.93 -6.03
N ARG A 149 10.46 -17.79 -6.69
CA ARG A 149 10.67 -17.63 -8.12
C ARG A 149 12.11 -17.22 -8.43
N SER A 150 12.62 -16.21 -7.73
CA SER A 150 13.91 -15.58 -8.07
C SER A 150 15.10 -16.12 -7.27
N VAL A 151 14.87 -16.61 -6.05
CA VAL A 151 15.91 -17.11 -5.15
C VAL A 151 15.39 -18.28 -4.30
N PRO A 152 15.03 -19.43 -4.92
CA PRO A 152 14.35 -20.54 -4.23
C PRO A 152 15.18 -21.14 -3.08
N GLU A 153 16.50 -21.00 -3.14
CA GLU A 153 17.43 -21.48 -2.11
C GLU A 153 17.69 -20.48 -0.99
N PHE A 154 17.05 -19.30 -1.01
CA PHE A 154 17.22 -18.33 0.07
C PHE A 154 16.71 -18.91 1.39
N ARG A 155 17.57 -18.87 2.41
CA ARG A 155 17.29 -19.16 3.82
C ARG A 155 17.72 -17.91 4.60
N GLY A 156 16.89 -17.43 5.54
CA GLY A 156 17.22 -16.26 6.32
C GLY A 156 16.02 -15.50 6.89
N HIS A 157 16.26 -14.25 7.29
CA HIS A 157 15.27 -13.37 7.89
C HIS A 157 15.14 -12.05 7.12
N ILE A 158 13.93 -11.74 6.68
CA ILE A 158 13.57 -10.47 6.05
C ILE A 158 12.74 -9.65 7.01
N ILE A 159 13.21 -8.45 7.34
CA ILE A 159 12.58 -7.53 8.28
C ILE A 159 12.13 -6.29 7.51
N TYR A 160 10.83 -6.07 7.46
CA TYR A 160 10.23 -4.86 6.95
C TYR A 160 9.89 -3.91 8.10
N ARG A 161 10.30 -2.64 7.97
CA ARG A 161 9.91 -1.55 8.87
C ARG A 161 9.21 -0.46 8.07
N ILE A 162 7.88 -0.47 8.03
CA ILE A 162 7.10 0.48 7.22
C ILE A 162 6.83 1.75 8.05
N LYS A 163 7.40 2.86 7.59
CA LYS A 163 7.29 4.17 8.28
C LYS A 163 6.01 4.88 7.89
N THR A 164 5.77 4.99 6.59
CA THR A 164 4.66 5.75 6.00
C THR A 164 4.01 4.92 4.90
N LEU A 165 2.68 4.93 4.87
CA LEU A 165 1.85 4.33 3.82
C LEU A 165 0.75 5.32 3.49
N LYS A 166 0.65 5.71 2.22
CA LYS A 166 -0.35 6.64 1.70
C LYS A 166 -0.88 6.12 0.37
N VAL A 167 -2.19 6.21 0.18
CA VAL A 167 -2.93 5.72 -0.97
C VAL A 167 -3.90 6.81 -1.37
N ALA A 168 -3.92 7.19 -2.65
CA ALA A 168 -4.47 8.48 -3.07
C ALA A 168 -5.94 8.68 -2.66
N ASN A 169 -6.80 7.74 -3.04
CA ASN A 169 -8.25 7.73 -2.83
C ASN A 169 -8.70 6.64 -1.85
N HIS A 170 -7.91 6.36 -0.81
CA HIS A 170 -8.26 5.34 0.17
C HIS A 170 -9.48 5.75 1.02
N PRO A 171 -10.42 4.84 1.32
CA PRO A 171 -11.60 5.13 2.16
C PRO A 171 -11.28 5.53 3.61
N ILE A 172 -10.01 5.40 4.03
CA ILE A 172 -9.54 5.83 5.35
C ILE A 172 -8.78 7.14 5.13
N ALA A 173 -9.34 8.25 5.61
CA ALA A 173 -8.75 9.59 5.45
C ALA A 173 -7.27 9.67 5.89
N PHE A 174 -6.88 8.87 6.89
CA PHE A 174 -5.49 8.76 7.33
C PHE A 174 -4.52 8.28 6.25
N LEU A 175 -4.95 7.33 5.42
CA LEU A 175 -4.15 6.79 4.33
C LEU A 175 -4.25 7.68 3.08
N GLY A 176 -5.28 8.52 2.97
CA GLY A 176 -5.45 9.47 1.87
C GLY A 176 -4.24 10.39 1.63
N ALA A 177 -3.96 10.66 0.36
CA ALA A 177 -2.94 11.60 -0.13
C ALA A 177 -3.23 11.99 -1.60
N GLY A 178 -2.43 12.89 -2.19
CA GLY A 178 -2.57 13.20 -3.63
C GLY A 178 -2.02 12.11 -4.58
N HIS A 179 -1.21 11.19 -4.06
CA HIS A 179 -0.62 10.07 -4.81
C HIS A 179 -0.36 8.89 -3.86
N SER A 180 -0.30 7.68 -4.42
CA SER A 180 -0.01 6.46 -3.66
C SER A 180 1.51 6.29 -3.46
N TYR A 181 1.98 6.25 -2.21
CA TYR A 181 3.39 6.06 -1.88
C TYR A 181 3.62 5.35 -0.55
N ALA A 182 4.75 4.65 -0.45
CA ALA A 182 5.21 4.00 0.77
C ALA A 182 6.67 4.30 1.06
N VAL A 183 7.00 4.47 2.35
CA VAL A 183 8.36 4.66 2.83
C VAL A 183 8.61 3.68 3.95
N GLY A 184 9.72 2.94 3.85
CA GLY A 184 10.12 1.97 4.85
C GLY A 184 11.62 1.69 4.82
N ARG A 185 12.03 0.72 5.63
CA ARG A 185 13.37 0.12 5.62
C ARG A 185 13.21 -1.38 5.49
N ILE A 186 14.04 -2.00 4.66
CA ILE A 186 14.17 -3.45 4.59
C ILE A 186 15.55 -3.83 5.13
N ARG A 187 15.59 -4.89 5.95
CA ARG A 187 16.82 -5.59 6.30
C ARG A 187 16.68 -7.06 5.93
N ILE A 188 17.62 -7.59 5.17
CA ILE A 188 17.69 -9.00 4.77
C ILE A 188 18.95 -9.59 5.39
N VAL A 189 18.76 -10.64 6.18
CA VAL A 189 19.83 -11.38 6.86
C VAL A 189 19.81 -12.81 6.33
N GLY A 190 20.95 -13.30 5.85
CA GLY A 190 21.12 -14.69 5.41
C GLY A 190 21.09 -15.67 6.58
N ALA A 191 21.07 -16.97 6.28
CA ALA A 191 21.10 -18.03 7.28
C ALA A 191 22.40 -18.04 8.12
N ASP A 192 23.50 -17.54 7.55
CA ASP A 192 24.80 -17.36 8.19
C ASP A 192 24.85 -16.14 9.12
N GLY A 193 23.78 -15.34 9.19
CA GLY A 193 23.74 -14.09 9.95
C GLY A 193 24.29 -12.88 9.18
N THR A 194 24.81 -13.06 7.97
CA THR A 194 25.33 -11.97 7.14
C THR A 194 24.19 -11.08 6.67
N THR A 195 24.35 -9.77 6.79
CA THR A 195 23.35 -8.82 6.27
C THR A 195 23.59 -8.62 4.77
N ILE A 196 22.66 -9.12 3.95
CA ILE A 196 22.68 -8.98 2.49
C ILE A 196 22.28 -7.57 2.07
N LEU A 197 21.27 -7.02 2.75
CA LEU A 197 20.74 -5.69 2.44
C LEU A 197 20.24 -5.03 3.72
N ASP A 198 20.55 -3.75 3.92
CA ASP A 198 19.88 -2.93 4.93
C ASP A 198 19.73 -1.49 4.42
N ARG A 199 18.56 -1.17 3.86
CA ARG A 199 18.35 0.12 3.19
C ARG A 199 16.96 0.70 3.39
N LYS A 200 16.90 2.02 3.32
CA LYS A 200 15.64 2.76 3.17
C LYS A 200 15.10 2.53 1.75
N VAL A 201 13.81 2.28 1.66
CA VAL A 201 13.06 2.11 0.41
C VAL A 201 11.93 3.13 0.40
N THR A 202 11.86 3.92 -0.67
CA THR A 202 10.76 4.83 -0.96
C THR A 202 10.21 4.45 -2.32
N ILE A 203 8.91 4.25 -2.40
CA ILE A 203 8.24 3.91 -3.65
C ILE A 203 7.01 4.78 -3.84
N ASN A 204 6.82 5.23 -5.07
CA ASN A 204 5.55 5.77 -5.55
C ASN A 204 4.94 4.71 -6.47
N LEU A 205 3.63 4.52 -6.36
CA LEU A 205 2.91 3.65 -7.27
C LEU A 205 2.52 4.48 -8.50
N ASN A 206 3.23 4.23 -9.60
CA ASN A 206 2.84 4.72 -10.92
C ASN A 206 2.21 3.54 -11.66
N GLU A 207 1.04 3.74 -12.25
CA GLU A 207 0.23 2.70 -12.92
C GLU A 207 0.81 2.22 -14.26
N ASN A 208 2.08 2.49 -14.55
CA ASN A 208 2.66 2.35 -15.89
C ASN A 208 2.79 0.88 -16.39
N VAL A 209 2.44 -0.12 -15.60
CA VAL A 209 2.50 -1.54 -16.00
C VAL A 209 1.07 -2.03 -16.19
N HIS A 210 0.57 -1.86 -17.41
CA HIS A 210 -0.70 -2.40 -17.83
C HIS A 210 -0.52 -3.72 -18.58
N ALA A 211 -1.39 -4.68 -18.32
CA ALA A 211 -1.49 -5.90 -19.12
C ALA A 211 -2.84 -5.99 -19.82
N THR A 212 -2.81 -6.53 -21.03
CA THR A 212 -4.02 -6.81 -21.83
C THR A 212 -4.74 -8.05 -21.28
N TYR A 213 -6.07 -8.01 -21.31
CA TYR A 213 -6.91 -9.16 -20.99
C TYR A 213 -6.98 -10.12 -22.20
N PRO A 214 -6.92 -11.46 -22.02
CA PRO A 214 -6.72 -12.19 -20.76
C PRO A 214 -5.23 -12.27 -20.35
N TYR A 215 -4.93 -12.01 -19.08
CA TYR A 215 -3.57 -12.11 -18.56
C TYR A 215 -3.31 -13.45 -17.85
N LYS A 216 -2.32 -14.20 -18.34
CA LYS A 216 -1.86 -15.47 -17.73
C LYS A 216 -0.45 -15.40 -17.16
N GLY A 217 0.15 -14.22 -17.12
CA GLY A 217 1.53 -14.05 -16.66
C GLY A 217 1.70 -14.22 -15.15
N PRO A 218 2.97 -14.23 -14.68
CA PRO A 218 3.29 -14.40 -13.26
C PRO A 218 2.98 -13.15 -12.42
N GLY A 219 2.60 -12.04 -13.05
CA GLY A 219 2.19 -10.77 -12.45
C GLY A 219 1.23 -10.91 -11.28
N LEU A 220 1.39 -10.04 -10.28
CA LEU A 220 0.38 -9.87 -9.24
C LEU A 220 -0.71 -8.95 -9.78
N VAL A 221 -1.79 -9.55 -10.27
CA VAL A 221 -2.85 -8.83 -10.97
C VAL A 221 -3.70 -8.00 -10.02
N PHE A 222 -3.83 -6.71 -10.32
CA PHE A 222 -4.76 -5.77 -9.72
C PHE A 222 -5.56 -5.08 -10.82
N PHE A 223 -6.72 -4.51 -10.49
CA PHE A 223 -7.42 -3.61 -11.40
C PHE A 223 -6.83 -2.21 -11.32
N ASP A 224 -6.88 -1.46 -12.42
CA ASP A 224 -6.51 -0.05 -12.48
C ASP A 224 -7.13 0.76 -11.33
N THR A 225 -8.43 0.60 -11.08
CA THR A 225 -9.18 1.23 -9.98
C THR A 225 -8.72 0.83 -8.57
N GLU A 226 -7.81 -0.13 -8.43
CA GLU A 226 -7.22 -0.50 -7.13
C GLU A 226 -5.94 0.26 -6.82
N ALA A 227 -5.25 0.81 -7.82
CA ALA A 227 -3.97 1.50 -7.64
C ALA A 227 -4.07 2.70 -6.69
N ASP A 228 -5.19 3.40 -6.73
CA ASP A 228 -5.46 4.57 -5.91
C ASP A 228 -6.33 4.28 -4.68
N ARG A 229 -6.90 3.06 -4.54
CA ARG A 229 -7.88 2.73 -3.48
C ARG A 229 -7.45 1.64 -2.52
N ARG A 230 -6.54 0.75 -2.92
CA ARG A 230 -6.09 -0.40 -2.12
C ARG A 230 -4.65 -0.23 -1.68
N VAL A 231 -4.32 -0.74 -0.50
CA VAL A 231 -2.92 -0.84 -0.06
C VAL A 231 -2.16 -1.97 -0.76
N GLY A 232 -2.88 -2.98 -1.28
CA GLY A 232 -2.31 -4.19 -1.90
C GLY A 232 -1.29 -3.91 -3.01
N PRO A 233 -1.64 -3.17 -4.09
CA PRO A 233 -0.71 -2.88 -5.18
C PRO A 233 0.53 -2.11 -4.71
N LEU A 234 0.35 -1.17 -3.78
CA LEU A 234 1.42 -0.37 -3.22
C LEU A 234 2.40 -1.21 -2.40
N LEU A 235 1.90 -2.14 -1.58
CA LEU A 235 2.73 -3.07 -0.80
C LEU A 235 3.43 -4.09 -1.71
N ALA A 236 2.78 -4.59 -2.76
CA ALA A 236 3.41 -5.46 -3.75
C ALA A 236 4.58 -4.74 -4.46
N ARG A 237 4.39 -3.48 -4.87
CA ARG A 237 5.45 -2.65 -5.46
C ARG A 237 6.58 -2.38 -4.47
N PHE A 238 6.25 -2.19 -3.20
CA PHE A 238 7.26 -2.03 -2.14
C PHE A 238 8.12 -3.29 -2.00
N VAL A 239 7.53 -4.48 -2.02
CA VAL A 239 8.26 -5.76 -1.96
C VAL A 239 9.15 -5.92 -3.18
N GLU A 240 8.61 -5.77 -4.38
CA GLU A 240 9.35 -5.85 -5.64
C GLU A 240 10.60 -4.98 -5.60
N ARG A 241 10.46 -3.66 -5.35
CA ARG A 241 11.60 -2.74 -5.29
C ARG A 241 12.61 -3.08 -4.19
N SER A 242 12.13 -3.65 -3.09
CA SER A 242 13.00 -4.07 -2.00
C SER A 242 13.84 -5.29 -2.36
N LEU A 243 13.26 -6.27 -3.07
CA LEU A 243 13.95 -7.48 -3.50
C LEU A 243 14.82 -7.21 -4.73
N GLU A 244 14.40 -6.37 -5.68
CA GLU A 244 15.22 -5.93 -6.82
C GLU A 244 16.53 -5.29 -6.34
N ALA A 245 16.46 -4.54 -5.23
CA ALA A 245 17.62 -3.93 -4.62
C ALA A 245 18.57 -4.92 -3.93
N ALA A 246 18.07 -6.09 -3.53
CA ALA A 246 18.86 -7.14 -2.89
C ALA A 246 19.49 -8.09 -3.91
N TRP A 247 18.79 -8.36 -5.01
CA TRP A 247 19.22 -9.25 -6.09
C TRP A 247 19.03 -8.57 -7.45
N PRO A 248 19.89 -7.60 -7.80
CA PRO A 248 19.76 -6.84 -9.05
C PRO A 248 19.85 -7.74 -10.30
N ASP A 249 20.67 -8.79 -10.25
CA ASP A 249 20.84 -9.75 -11.36
C ASP A 249 19.61 -10.66 -11.57
N ARG A 250 18.63 -10.62 -10.65
CA ARG A 250 17.38 -11.39 -10.70
C ARG A 250 16.15 -10.51 -10.90
N ARG A 251 16.35 -9.24 -11.30
CA ARG A 251 15.29 -8.25 -11.40
C ARG A 251 14.10 -8.69 -12.25
N ASP A 252 14.35 -9.34 -13.38
CA ASP A 252 13.29 -9.78 -14.30
C ASP A 252 12.50 -11.00 -13.78
N GLU A 253 13.04 -11.68 -12.77
CA GLU A 253 12.36 -12.79 -12.08
C GLU A 253 11.50 -12.28 -10.92
N ILE A 254 11.76 -11.06 -10.43
CA ILE A 254 11.03 -10.42 -9.34
C ILE A 254 9.83 -9.66 -9.93
N ILE A 255 8.64 -10.03 -9.47
CA ILE A 255 7.37 -9.61 -10.02
C ILE A 255 6.66 -8.64 -9.08
N GLY A 256 6.28 -7.51 -9.67
CA GLY A 256 5.45 -6.47 -9.06
C GLY A 256 3.95 -6.59 -9.33
N PRO A 257 3.19 -5.53 -8.96
CA PRO A 257 1.81 -5.39 -9.38
C PRO A 257 1.72 -5.19 -10.90
N VAL A 258 0.73 -5.81 -11.50
CA VAL A 258 0.33 -5.63 -12.90
C VAL A 258 -1.12 -5.16 -12.90
N PHE A 259 -1.40 -4.06 -13.59
CA PHE A 259 -2.74 -3.50 -13.65
C PHE A 259 -3.46 -3.95 -14.92
N ILE A 260 -4.67 -4.44 -14.78
CA ILE A 260 -5.53 -4.77 -15.92
C ILE A 260 -6.63 -3.74 -16.00
N ARG A 261 -6.75 -3.09 -17.16
CA ARG A 261 -7.88 -2.22 -17.47
C ARG A 261 -9.03 -3.07 -17.95
N VAL A 262 -10.19 -2.87 -17.35
CA VAL A 262 -11.43 -3.44 -17.89
C VAL A 262 -11.97 -2.43 -18.88
N ALA A 263 -11.98 -2.79 -20.16
CA ALA A 263 -12.59 -1.95 -21.19
C ALA A 263 -14.03 -1.61 -20.79
N GLY A 264 -14.37 -0.32 -20.84
CA GLY A 264 -15.76 0.11 -20.80
C GLY A 264 -16.51 -0.38 -22.05
N PRO A 265 -17.85 -0.36 -22.04
CA PRO A 265 -18.63 -0.61 -23.25
C PRO A 265 -18.19 0.36 -24.37
N GLY A 266 -17.67 -0.16 -25.47
CA GLY A 266 -17.24 0.62 -26.64
C GLY A 266 -15.77 1.11 -26.62
N GLU A 267 -14.98 0.86 -25.58
CA GLU A 267 -13.54 1.11 -25.61
C GLU A 267 -12.82 -0.05 -26.31
N GLN A 268 -12.25 0.19 -27.51
CA GLN A 268 -11.25 -0.71 -28.07
C GLN A 268 -9.95 -0.52 -27.29
N ILE A 269 -9.47 -1.59 -26.64
CA ILE A 269 -8.12 -1.60 -26.05
C ILE A 269 -7.14 -1.69 -27.22
N VAL A 270 -6.64 -0.53 -27.68
CA VAL A 270 -5.52 -0.49 -28.61
C VAL A 270 -4.29 -0.95 -27.83
N SER A 271 -3.81 -2.16 -28.12
CA SER A 271 -2.55 -2.64 -27.56
C SER A 271 -1.40 -1.89 -28.22
N PRO A 272 -0.41 -1.37 -27.47
CA PRO A 272 0.79 -0.78 -28.03
C PRO A 272 1.64 -1.81 -28.77
#